data_AF-A0A672GX48-F1
#
_entry.id   AF-A0A672GX48-F1
#
_cell.length_a   1.000
_cell.length_b   1.000
_cell.length_c   1.000
_cell.angle_alpha   90.00
_cell.angle_beta   90.00
_cell.angle_gamma   90.00
#
_symmetry.space_group_name_H-M   'P 1'
#
loop_
_entity.id
_entity.type
_entity.pdbx_description
1 polymer ?
#
loop_
_entity_poly.entity_id
_entity_poly.type
_entity_poly.pdbx_seq_one_letter_code
_entity_poly.pdbx_strand_id
1 'polypeptide(L)'
;MVKYFCSSTDIRSAWDHVVSAFWQRYPNPFSTHVLTEDVVYREVTRTGCPAGASDSFPPPDHLHLQPQPHYSHGLRRLRTTLLKREAWISSGIYGFSKPIQVHTAATQSSLMKTSRNKRASLHSKLETITITT
;
A
#
# COMPACT_ATOMS: atom_id res chain seq x y z
N MET A 1 1.19 7.61 -8.73
CA MET A 1 -0.16 7.21 -8.28
C MET A 1 -0.13 7.04 -6.78
N VAL A 2 -1.18 7.50 -6.09
CA VAL A 2 -1.34 7.34 -4.65
C VAL A 2 -2.55 6.42 -4.43
N LYS A 3 -2.39 5.39 -3.60
CA LYS A 3 -3.48 4.49 -3.21
C LYS A 3 -3.87 4.78 -1.76
N TYR A 4 -5.15 5.05 -1.54
CA TYR A 4 -5.72 5.23 -0.22
C TYR A 4 -6.14 3.88 0.37
N PHE A 5 -5.85 3.67 1.65
CA PHE A 5 -6.27 2.52 2.44
C PHE A 5 -6.97 3.00 3.71
N CYS A 6 -8.11 2.39 4.04
CA CYS A 6 -8.86 2.63 5.27
C CYS A 6 -9.40 1.33 5.83
N SER A 7 -9.27 1.11 7.15
CA SER A 7 -9.79 -0.05 7.85
C SER A 7 -10.28 0.32 9.24
N SER A 8 -11.36 -0.31 9.69
CA SER A 8 -11.89 -0.19 11.05
C SER A 8 -11.95 -1.56 11.74
N THR A 9 -11.69 -1.60 13.05
CA THR A 9 -11.72 -2.84 13.85
C THR A 9 -12.17 -2.55 15.26
N ASP A 10 -13.12 -3.34 15.78
CA ASP A 10 -13.56 -3.27 17.17
C ASP A 10 -12.75 -4.22 18.05
N ILE A 11 -11.95 -3.68 18.95
CA ILE A 11 -11.17 -4.44 19.94
C ILE A 11 -12.02 -4.62 21.19
N ARG A 12 -12.21 -5.85 21.67
CA ARG A 12 -12.99 -6.17 22.89
C ARG A 12 -12.21 -5.91 24.18
N SER A 13 -11.67 -4.70 24.32
CA SER A 13 -11.01 -4.24 25.54
C SER A 13 -11.26 -2.75 25.75
N ALA A 14 -11.19 -2.33 27.01
CA ALA A 14 -11.27 -0.91 27.38
C ALA A 14 -10.07 -0.14 26.83
N TRP A 15 -10.25 1.17 26.62
CA TRP A 15 -9.24 2.06 26.06
C TRP A 15 -7.90 1.99 26.81
N ASP A 16 -7.93 2.02 28.14
CA ASP A 16 -6.73 2.01 28.97
C ASP A 16 -5.88 0.75 28.75
N HIS A 17 -6.54 -0.41 28.57
CA HIS A 17 -5.86 -1.66 28.25
C HIS A 17 -5.26 -1.62 26.84
N VAL A 18 -5.99 -1.06 25.87
CA VAL A 18 -5.51 -0.97 24.48
C VAL A 18 -4.31 -0.03 24.38
N VAL A 19 -4.36 1.14 25.03
CA VAL A 19 -3.23 2.10 25.05
C VAL A 19 -2.03 1.52 25.79
N SER A 20 -2.25 0.86 26.94
CA SER A 20 -1.15 0.22 27.68
C SER A 20 -0.50 -0.89 26.84
N ALA A 21 -1.30 -1.75 26.21
CA ALA A 21 -0.81 -2.80 25.33
C ALA A 21 -0.11 -2.23 24.08
N PHE A 22 -0.51 -1.06 23.58
CA PHE A 22 0.15 -0.40 22.46
C PHE A 22 1.61 -0.01 22.79
N TRP A 23 1.85 0.54 23.98
CA TRP A 23 3.20 0.89 24.45
C TRP A 23 4.03 -0.34 24.89
N GLN A 24 3.41 -1.50 25.02
CA GLN A 24 4.05 -2.77 25.38
C GLN A 24 3.88 -3.82 24.28
N ARG A 25 3.64 -3.38 23.04
CA ARG A 25 3.31 -4.27 21.91
C ARG A 25 4.50 -5.12 21.46
N TYR A 26 5.71 -4.73 21.82
CA TYR A 26 6.92 -5.48 21.51
C TYR A 26 7.66 -5.88 22.80
N PRO A 27 8.27 -7.07 22.83
CA PRO A 27 8.28 -8.09 21.77
C PRO A 27 6.93 -8.83 21.66
N ASN A 28 6.54 -9.24 20.44
CA ASN A 28 5.37 -10.13 20.24
C ASN A 28 5.64 -11.20 19.17
N PRO A 29 5.04 -12.41 19.30
CA PRO A 29 5.31 -13.53 18.40
C PRO A 29 4.85 -13.30 16.95
N PHE A 30 3.95 -12.34 16.72
CA PHE A 30 3.44 -12.00 15.38
C PHE A 30 4.30 -10.97 14.64
N SER A 31 5.26 -10.36 15.33
CA SER A 31 6.10 -9.27 14.81
C SER A 31 7.58 -9.54 15.07
N THR A 32 8.05 -10.70 14.64
CA THR A 32 9.44 -11.13 14.77
C THR A 32 10.43 -10.27 13.96
N HIS A 33 9.94 -9.47 13.03
CA HIS A 33 10.74 -8.57 12.19
C HIS A 33 11.12 -7.25 12.90
N VAL A 34 10.59 -6.98 14.09
CA VAL A 34 10.92 -5.79 14.89
C VAL A 34 12.07 -6.11 15.83
N LEU A 35 13.23 -5.49 15.59
CA LEU A 35 14.45 -5.73 16.37
C LEU A 35 14.62 -4.76 17.54
N THR A 36 14.28 -3.49 17.34
CA THR A 36 14.40 -2.41 18.33
C THR A 36 13.24 -1.42 18.21
N GLU A 37 12.81 -0.86 19.34
CA GLU A 37 11.80 0.19 19.44
C GLU A 37 12.24 1.17 20.54
N ASP A 38 12.42 2.44 20.21
CA ASP A 38 12.86 3.48 21.14
C ASP A 38 11.90 4.67 21.12
N VAL A 39 11.65 5.25 22.30
CA VAL A 39 10.91 6.51 22.45
C VAL A 39 11.90 7.67 22.34
N VAL A 40 11.98 8.28 21.17
CA VAL A 40 12.92 9.40 20.89
C VAL A 40 12.48 10.70 21.57
N TYR A 41 11.18 10.93 21.73
CA TYR A 41 10.62 12.13 22.35
C TYR A 41 9.28 11.84 22.99
N ARG A 42 9.02 12.42 24.17
CA ARG A 42 7.72 12.40 24.84
C ARG A 42 7.54 13.65 25.68
N GLU A 43 6.46 14.38 25.43
CA GLU A 43 6.07 15.53 26.24
C GLU A 43 4.64 15.39 26.74
N VAL A 44 4.34 16.06 27.85
CA VAL A 44 2.98 16.23 28.35
C VAL A 44 2.64 17.71 28.26
N THR A 45 1.78 18.07 27.33
CA THR A 45 1.30 19.46 27.17
C THR A 45 0.43 19.84 28.38
N ARG A 46 0.53 21.10 28.84
CA ARG A 46 -0.13 21.60 30.06
C ARG A 46 -1.67 21.50 30.06
N THR A 47 -2.29 21.25 28.91
CA THR A 47 -3.74 21.03 28.77
C THR A 47 -4.15 19.56 28.86
N GLY A 48 -3.20 18.64 29.04
CA GLY A 48 -3.48 17.19 29.01
C GLY A 48 -3.79 16.64 27.61
N CYS A 49 -3.74 17.49 26.56
CA CYS A 49 -3.93 17.07 25.18
C CYS A 49 -2.56 16.90 24.50
N PRO A 50 -2.25 15.74 23.90
CA PRO A 50 -0.98 15.56 23.18
C PRO A 50 -0.91 16.51 21.98
N ALA A 51 0.16 17.32 21.93
CA ALA A 51 0.44 18.22 20.83
C ALA A 51 0.64 17.44 19.52
N GLY A 52 -0.03 17.87 18.45
CA GLY A 52 0.05 17.23 17.13
C GLY A 52 -1.07 17.60 16.15
N ALA A 53 -2.07 18.39 16.56
CA ALA A 53 -3.21 18.78 15.73
C ALA A 53 -3.07 20.15 15.05
N SER A 54 -1.86 20.53 14.64
CA SER A 54 -1.65 21.77 13.87
C SER A 54 -0.78 21.51 12.64
N ASP A 55 -1.47 21.38 11.51
CA ASP A 55 -1.05 21.81 10.17
C ASP A 55 0.39 21.54 9.75
N SER A 56 0.63 20.31 9.26
CA SER A 56 1.63 20.02 8.24
C SER A 56 1.25 18.70 7.58
N PHE A 57 1.34 18.67 6.25
CA PHE A 57 1.15 17.51 5.35
C PHE A 57 1.36 16.13 6.04
N PRO A 58 0.40 15.19 5.99
CA PRO A 58 0.53 13.96 6.76
C PRO A 58 1.64 13.06 6.18
N PRO A 59 2.62 12.61 7.00
CA PRO A 59 3.56 11.58 6.60
C PRO A 59 2.86 10.23 6.35
N PRO A 60 3.49 9.30 5.60
CA PRO A 60 2.91 8.00 5.33
C PRO A 60 2.83 7.22 6.65
N ASP A 61 1.62 6.73 6.95
CA ASP A 61 1.28 5.82 8.06
C ASP A 61 1.05 6.48 9.44
N HIS A 62 -0.04 7.23 9.57
CA HIS A 62 -0.58 7.64 10.88
C HIS A 62 -1.61 6.64 11.42
N LEU A 63 -1.28 5.95 12.51
CA LEU A 63 -2.24 5.28 13.38
C LEU A 63 -3.00 6.33 14.20
N HIS A 64 -4.22 6.66 13.77
CA HIS A 64 -5.08 7.58 14.52
C HIS A 64 -5.85 6.84 15.61
N LEU A 65 -5.23 6.73 16.79
CA LEU A 65 -5.90 6.27 18.00
C LEU A 65 -6.73 7.44 18.57
N GLN A 66 -7.95 7.61 18.06
CA GLN A 66 -8.92 8.51 18.68
C GLN A 66 -9.71 7.74 19.76
N PRO A 67 -9.73 8.19 21.03
CA PRO A 67 -10.80 7.80 21.93
C PRO A 67 -12.09 8.39 21.38
N GLN A 68 -12.90 7.58 20.70
CA GLN A 68 -14.24 7.96 20.25
C GLN A 68 -15.22 7.63 21.39
N PRO A 69 -15.71 8.62 22.17
CA PRO A 69 -16.86 8.40 23.02
C PRO A 69 -18.09 8.26 22.11
N HIS A 70 -18.45 7.02 21.78
CA HIS A 70 -19.77 6.76 21.21
C HIS A 70 -20.83 7.07 22.28
N TYR A 71 -21.39 8.27 22.25
CA TYR A 71 -22.62 8.61 22.97
C TYR A 71 -23.81 7.99 22.21
N SER A 72 -24.02 6.69 22.40
CA SER A 72 -25.30 6.05 22.12
C SER A 72 -26.03 5.87 23.46
N HIS A 73 -27.21 6.49 23.56
CA HIS A 73 -28.14 6.39 24.68
C HIS A 73 -28.12 5.03 25.38
N GLY A 74 -27.88 5.04 26.69
CA GLY A 74 -28.21 3.93 27.58
C GLY A 74 -27.15 2.83 27.66
N LEU A 75 -26.31 2.91 28.70
CA LEU A 75 -25.57 1.82 29.32
C LEU A 75 -24.53 1.05 28.47
N ARG A 76 -23.27 1.41 28.73
CA ARG A 76 -22.09 0.51 28.80
C ARG A 76 -21.52 -0.02 27.47
N ARG A 77 -20.82 0.85 26.74
CA ARG A 77 -19.75 0.45 25.79
C ARG A 77 -18.32 0.59 26.35
N LEU A 78 -18.14 0.52 27.68
CA LEU A 78 -16.83 0.60 28.36
C LEU A 78 -15.88 -0.60 28.10
N ARG A 79 -16.25 -1.56 27.24
CA ARG A 79 -15.51 -2.82 27.04
C ARG A 79 -14.95 -3.00 25.63
N THR A 80 -15.17 -2.04 24.73
CA THR A 80 -14.72 -2.15 23.34
C THR A 80 -14.11 -0.85 22.87
N THR A 81 -12.99 -0.92 22.17
CA THR A 81 -12.27 0.20 21.58
C THR A 81 -12.30 0.10 20.07
N LEU A 82 -12.84 1.12 19.39
CA LEU A 82 -12.83 1.21 17.94
C LEU A 82 -11.47 1.72 17.46
N LEU A 83 -10.82 0.94 16.61
CA LEU A 83 -9.56 1.31 15.96
C LEU A 83 -9.83 1.64 14.49
N LYS A 84 -9.46 2.84 14.05
CA LYS A 84 -9.47 3.24 12.64
C LYS A 84 -8.02 3.40 12.16
N ARG A 85 -7.70 2.83 11.00
CA ARG A 85 -6.37 2.90 10.37
C ARG A 85 -6.50 3.47 8.97
N GLU A 86 -5.70 4.47 8.66
CA GLU A 86 -5.65 5.12 7.35
C GLU A 86 -4.20 5.17 6.86
N ALA A 87 -3.98 4.92 5.57
CA ALA A 87 -2.65 4.96 4.97
C ALA A 87 -2.72 5.46 3.53
N TRP A 88 -1.68 6.20 3.12
CA TRP A 88 -1.49 6.68 1.75
C TRP A 88 -0.23 6.06 1.18
N ILE A 89 -0.40 5.14 0.24
CA ILE A 89 0.71 4.42 -0.36
C ILE A 89 1.07 5.11 -1.67
N SER A 90 2.23 5.76 -1.71
CA SER A 90 2.79 6.38 -2.90
C SER A 90 4.02 5.63 -3.39
N SER A 91 4.15 5.42 -4.70
CA SER A 91 5.37 4.89 -5.32
C SER A 91 5.85 5.81 -6.44
N GLY A 92 7.14 6.18 -6.39
CA GLY A 92 7.84 6.89 -7.47
C GLY A 92 8.17 6.01 -8.69
N ILE A 93 7.99 4.69 -8.56
CA ILE A 93 8.29 3.69 -9.61
C ILE A 93 7.18 3.62 -10.67
N TYR A 94 6.20 4.53 -10.60
CA TYR A 94 5.08 4.62 -11.56
C TYR A 94 5.51 4.88 -13.02
N GLY A 95 6.81 5.06 -13.26
CA GLY A 95 7.43 5.15 -14.58
C GLY A 95 8.19 3.89 -15.05
N PHE A 96 8.29 2.80 -14.29
CA PHE A 96 9.06 1.61 -14.73
C PHE A 96 8.27 0.67 -15.65
N SER A 97 6.94 0.71 -15.57
CA SER A 97 6.07 -0.08 -16.45
C SER A 97 6.06 0.45 -17.89
N LYS A 98 6.18 1.76 -18.10
CA LYS A 98 6.10 2.38 -19.43
C LYS A 98 7.28 2.03 -20.35
N PRO A 99 8.56 2.14 -19.92
CA PRO A 99 9.71 1.68 -20.70
C PRO A 99 9.65 0.17 -21.00
N ILE A 100 9.25 -0.64 -20.01
CA ILE A 100 9.08 -2.10 -20.18
C ILE A 100 7.97 -2.40 -21.20
N GLN A 101 6.84 -1.68 -21.14
CA GLN A 101 5.72 -1.82 -22.07
C GLN A 101 6.11 -1.40 -23.49
N VAL A 102 6.90 -0.33 -23.63
CA VAL A 102 7.41 0.14 -24.94
C VAL A 102 8.40 -0.86 -25.53
N HIS A 103 9.32 -1.39 -24.72
CA HIS A 103 10.30 -2.37 -25.18
C HIS A 103 9.65 -3.70 -25.60
N THR A 104 8.67 -4.17 -24.83
CA THR A 104 7.91 -5.39 -25.19
C THR A 104 7.08 -5.20 -26.46
N ALA A 105 6.43 -4.04 -26.64
CA ALA A 105 5.72 -3.71 -27.87
C ALA A 105 6.64 -3.60 -29.09
N ALA A 106 7.82 -2.99 -28.95
CA ALA A 106 8.81 -2.87 -30.02
C ALA A 106 9.30 -4.24 -30.49
N THR A 107 9.59 -5.16 -29.57
CA THR A 107 10.01 -6.54 -29.88
C THR A 107 8.94 -7.32 -30.65
N GLN A 108 7.67 -7.20 -30.26
CA GLN A 108 6.57 -7.86 -30.98
C GLN A 108 6.44 -7.33 -32.42
N SER A 109 6.58 -6.02 -32.62
CA SER A 109 6.53 -5.40 -33.95
C SER A 109 7.66 -5.90 -34.87
N SER A 110 8.86 -6.13 -34.31
CA SER A 110 9.99 -6.68 -35.05
C SER A 110 9.75 -8.13 -35.47
N LEU A 111 9.22 -8.96 -34.57
CA LEU A 111 8.89 -10.36 -34.87
C LEU A 111 7.81 -10.49 -35.96
N MET A 112 6.80 -9.61 -35.97
CA MET A 112 5.78 -9.59 -37.03
C MET A 112 6.36 -9.20 -38.40
N LYS A 113 7.35 -8.31 -38.45
CA LYS A 113 8.04 -7.96 -39.71
C LYS A 113 8.85 -9.14 -40.22
N THR A 114 9.57 -9.83 -39.35
CA THR A 114 10.35 -11.03 -39.72
C THR A 114 9.45 -12.16 -40.21
N SER A 115 8.29 -12.40 -39.58
CA SER A 115 7.37 -13.45 -40.02
C SER A 115 6.72 -13.13 -41.37
N ARG A 116 6.38 -11.87 -41.63
CA ARG A 116 5.91 -11.41 -42.94
C ARG A 116 6.98 -11.56 -44.02
N ASN A 117 8.23 -11.17 -43.74
CA ASN A 117 9.33 -11.34 -44.70
C ASN A 117 9.60 -12.81 -45.03
N LYS A 118 9.57 -13.70 -44.03
CA LYS A 118 9.70 -15.15 -44.25
C LYS A 118 8.57 -15.69 -45.13
N ARG A 119 7.33 -15.25 -44.90
CA ARG A 119 6.17 -15.65 -45.73
C ARG A 119 6.30 -15.15 -47.17
N ALA A 120 6.67 -13.89 -47.36
CA ALA A 120 6.87 -13.33 -48.71
C ALA A 120 7.98 -14.06 -49.48
N SER A 121 9.10 -14.40 -48.81
CA SER A 121 10.18 -15.16 -49.42
C SER A 121 9.80 -16.62 -49.74
N LEU A 122 8.94 -17.24 -48.94
CA LEU A 122 8.40 -18.56 -49.26
C LEU A 122 7.44 -18.50 -50.46
N HIS A 123 6.58 -17.50 -50.52
CA HIS A 123 5.66 -17.29 -51.64
C HIS A 123 6.41 -17.10 -52.96
N SER A 124 7.45 -16.24 -52.97
CA SER A 124 8.25 -16.01 -54.17
C SER A 124 9.02 -17.25 -54.63
N LYS A 125 9.51 -18.07 -53.68
CA LYS A 125 10.19 -19.34 -53.99
C LYS A 125 9.22 -20.38 -54.58
N LEU A 126 8.01 -20.47 -54.05
CA LEU A 126 6.98 -21.38 -54.56
C LEU A 126 6.49 -20.95 -55.95
N GLU A 127 6.29 -19.65 -56.17
CA GLU A 127 5.93 -19.10 -57.50
C GLU A 127 7.00 -19.37 -58.56
N THR A 128 8.28 -19.25 -58.19
CA THR A 128 9.41 -19.55 -59.09
C THR A 128 9.43 -21.03 -59.49
N ILE A 129 9.13 -21.94 -58.55
CA ILE A 129 9.05 -23.39 -58.82
C ILE A 129 7.89 -23.72 -59.76
N THR A 130 6.72 -23.10 -59.57
CA THR A 130 5.54 -23.34 -60.42
C THR A 130 5.68 -22.86 -61.87
N ILE A 131 6.54 -21.88 -62.16
CA ILE A 131 6.75 -21.34 -63.52
C ILE A 131 7.80 -22.15 -64.31
N THR A 132 8.63 -22.94 -63.62
CA THR A 132 9.74 -23.70 -64.23
C THR A 132 9.37 -25.16 -64.54
N THR A 133 8.11 -25.54 -64.32
CA THR A 133 7.56 -26.90 -64.59
C THR A 133 6.57 -26.82 -65.74
#